data_AF-A0A353H8K7-F1
#
_entry.id   AF-A0A353H8K7-F1
#
_cell.length_a   1.000
_cell.length_b   1.000
_cell.length_c   1.000
_cell.angle_alpha   90.00
_cell.angle_beta   90.00
_cell.angle_gamma   90.00
#
_symmetry.space_group_name_H-M   'P 1'
#
loop_
_entity.id
_entity.type
_entity.pdbx_description
1 polymer ?
#
loop_
_entity_poly.entity_id
_entity_poly.type
_entity_poly.pdbx_seq_one_letter_code
_entity_poly.pdbx_strand_id
1 'polypeptide(L)'
;MKARKTRSIFGVVYGCDPPNVFKARSIVIHNLRKMQITLVTPEELEQARSLLIRQITISESSIDSIAETLLDLSLEELPLDEPTRAARRYLDITAPDIQAAFAQWIRPDELVQITLGPEPR
;
A
#
# COMPACT_ATOMS: atom_id res chain seq x y z
N MET A 1 -12.94 2.30 -6.23
CA MET A 1 -12.60 3.69 -6.58
C MET A 1 -11.20 3.67 -7.19
N LYS A 2 -10.98 4.20 -8.40
CA LYS A 2 -9.66 4.17 -9.07
C LYS A 2 -8.84 5.42 -8.69
N ALA A 3 -7.55 5.26 -8.41
CA ALA A 3 -6.63 6.38 -8.25
C ALA A 3 -6.55 7.18 -9.56
N ARG A 4 -6.40 8.50 -9.45
CA ARG A 4 -6.12 9.41 -10.57
C ARG A 4 -4.65 9.81 -10.54
N LYS A 5 -4.13 10.34 -11.66
CA LYS A 5 -2.72 10.79 -11.81
C LYS A 5 -2.19 11.60 -10.62
N THR A 6 -3.02 12.41 -9.95
CA THR A 6 -2.62 13.27 -8.82
C THR A 6 -3.34 12.98 -7.50
N ARG A 7 -4.20 11.95 -7.45
CA ARG A 7 -4.97 11.63 -6.23
C ARG A 7 -5.23 10.15 -6.12
N SER A 8 -4.71 9.54 -5.06
CA SER A 8 -5.01 8.16 -4.69
C SER A 8 -5.84 8.09 -3.41
N ILE A 9 -6.30 6.89 -3.07
CA ILE A 9 -6.99 6.59 -1.83
C ILE A 9 -6.10 5.63 -1.05
N PHE A 10 -5.80 6.00 0.20
CA PHE A 10 -5.26 5.08 1.18
C PHE A 10 -6.41 4.60 2.07
N GLY A 11 -6.57 3.29 2.22
CA GLY A 11 -7.63 2.69 3.01
C GLY A 11 -7.12 1.49 3.77
N VAL A 12 -7.58 1.33 5.01
CA VAL A 12 -7.36 0.14 5.84
C VAL A 12 -8.72 -0.53 6.02
N VAL A 13 -8.84 -1.78 5.58
CA VAL A 13 -10.09 -2.55 5.66
C VAL A 13 -9.86 -3.73 6.60
N TYR A 14 -10.69 -3.85 7.62
CA TYR A 14 -10.60 -4.91 8.62
C TYR A 14 -11.97 -5.24 9.21
N GLY A 15 -12.08 -6.42 9.82
CA GLY A 15 -13.21 -6.82 10.65
C GLY A 15 -12.79 -6.95 12.12
N CYS A 16 -13.70 -6.64 13.04
CA CYS A 16 -13.52 -6.82 14.48
C CYS A 16 -14.87 -6.98 15.17
N ASP A 17 -14.89 -7.50 16.40
CA ASP A 17 -16.13 -7.52 17.20
C ASP A 17 -16.67 -6.09 17.42
N PRO A 18 -18.01 -5.89 17.46
CA PRO A 18 -18.61 -4.58 17.68
C PRO A 18 -18.04 -3.73 18.84
N PRO A 19 -17.73 -4.29 20.04
CA PRO A 19 -17.13 -3.50 21.12
C PRO A 19 -15.67 -3.09 20.87
N ASN A 20 -15.03 -3.56 19.80
CA ASN A 20 -13.63 -3.29 19.50
C ASN A 20 -13.44 -2.26 18.38
N VAL A 21 -14.51 -1.69 17.82
CA VAL A 21 -14.43 -0.76 16.67
C VAL A 21 -13.50 0.42 16.95
N PHE A 22 -13.68 1.12 18.08
CA PHE A 22 -12.84 2.27 18.46
C PHE A 22 -11.42 1.87 18.83
N LYS A 23 -11.24 0.70 19.47
CA LYS A 23 -9.93 0.15 19.80
C LYS A 23 -9.14 -0.16 18.53
N ALA A 24 -9.76 -0.80 17.55
CA ALA A 24 -9.14 -1.15 16.28
C ALA A 24 -8.75 0.11 15.49
N ARG A 25 -9.61 1.14 15.42
CA ARG A 25 -9.23 2.43 14.82
C ARG A 25 -8.03 3.05 15.51
N SER A 26 -8.00 3.03 16.84
CA SER A 26 -6.89 3.60 17.60
C SER A 26 -5.56 2.90 17.31
N ILE A 27 -5.57 1.57 17.15
CA ILE A 27 -4.39 0.79 16.73
C ILE A 27 -3.95 1.18 15.32
N VAL A 28 -4.88 1.30 14.37
CA VAL A 28 -4.56 1.73 13.00
C VAL A 28 -3.90 3.11 13.01
N ILE A 29 -4.50 4.10 13.67
CA ILE A 29 -3.94 5.46 13.77
C ILE A 29 -2.57 5.44 14.44
N HIS A 30 -2.41 4.68 15.52
CA HIS A 30 -1.13 4.53 16.22
C HIS A 30 -0.04 4.00 15.28
N ASN A 31 -0.33 2.92 14.54
CA ASN A 31 0.64 2.32 13.62
C ASN A 31 0.99 3.26 12.46
N LEU A 32 0.02 3.97 11.90
CA LEU A 32 0.28 4.94 10.83
C LEU A 32 1.14 6.10 11.34
N ARG A 33 0.90 6.60 12.56
CA ARG A 33 1.78 7.62 13.17
C ARG A 33 3.18 7.08 13.43
N LYS A 34 3.30 5.84 13.91
CA LYS A 34 4.61 5.19 14.11
C LYS A 34 5.41 5.12 12.81
N MET A 35 4.74 4.78 11.70
CA MET A 35 5.35 4.75 10.35
C MET A 35 5.85 6.12 9.88
N GLN A 36 5.29 7.23 10.38
CA GLN A 36 5.75 8.59 10.03
C GLN A 36 7.02 9.02 10.77
N ILE A 37 7.30 8.42 11.93
CA ILE A 37 8.39 8.89 12.83
C ILE A 37 9.44 7.83 13.15
N THR A 38 9.18 6.56 12.81
CA THR A 38 10.08 5.43 13.09
C THR A 38 10.48 4.77 11.78
N LEU A 39 11.76 4.49 11.62
CA LEU A 39 12.24 3.70 10.49
C LEU A 39 11.75 2.24 10.65
N VAL A 40 11.33 1.62 9.55
CA VAL A 40 11.11 0.17 9.52
C VAL A 40 12.42 -0.55 9.77
N THR A 41 12.34 -1.73 10.38
CA THR A 41 13.54 -2.53 10.63
C THR A 41 14.16 -3.03 9.32
N PRO A 42 15.48 -3.27 9.28
CA PRO A 42 16.12 -3.89 8.11
C PRO A 42 15.47 -5.22 7.72
N GLU A 43 15.05 -6.03 8.69
CA GLU A 43 14.42 -7.33 8.48
C GLU A 43 13.03 -7.19 7.82
N GLU A 44 12.19 -6.27 8.32
CA GLU A 44 10.88 -5.98 7.73
C GLU A 44 11.02 -5.45 6.30
N LEU A 45 11.99 -4.55 6.08
CA LEU A 45 12.24 -3.98 4.76
C LEU A 45 12.67 -5.05 3.76
N GLU A 46 13.60 -5.92 4.14
CA GLU A 46 14.07 -7.00 3.27
C GLU A 46 12.96 -8.01 2.96
N GLN A 47 12.15 -8.36 3.96
CA GLN A 47 10.98 -9.20 3.75
C GLN A 47 10.00 -8.56 2.77
N ALA A 48 9.69 -7.27 2.94
CA ALA A 48 8.77 -6.55 2.06
C ALA A 48 9.29 -6.48 0.62
N ARG A 49 10.59 -6.20 0.42
CA ARG A 49 11.22 -6.20 -0.92
C ARG A 49 11.10 -7.56 -1.60
N SER A 50 11.44 -8.63 -0.87
CA SER A 50 11.34 -10.01 -1.38
C SER A 50 9.91 -10.35 -1.82
N LEU A 51 8.90 -9.94 -1.03
CA LEU A 51 7.50 -10.14 -1.38
C LEU A 51 7.09 -9.36 -2.63
N LEU A 52 7.46 -8.07 -2.73
CA LEU A 52 7.11 -7.23 -3.88
C LEU A 52 7.75 -7.73 -5.19
N ILE A 53 9.01 -8.15 -5.15
CA ILE A 53 9.70 -8.69 -6.32
C ILE A 53 9.04 -9.99 -6.78
N ARG A 54 8.70 -10.90 -5.85
CA ARG A 54 7.98 -12.14 -6.18
C ARG A 54 6.60 -11.87 -6.77
N GLN A 55 5.91 -10.84 -6.29
CA GLN A 55 4.59 -10.49 -6.79
C GLN A 55 4.62 -10.06 -8.27
N ILE A 56 5.67 -9.40 -8.72
CA ILE A 56 5.86 -9.06 -10.15
C ILE A 56 5.92 -10.34 -11.00
N THR A 57 6.71 -11.33 -10.57
CA THR A 57 6.80 -12.61 -11.29
C THR A 57 5.49 -13.36 -11.31
N ILE A 58 4.73 -13.33 -10.20
CA ILE A 58 3.41 -13.97 -10.11
C ILE A 58 2.39 -13.24 -11.00
N SER A 59 2.43 -11.91 -11.10
CA SER A 59 1.50 -11.17 -11.97
C SER A 59 1.69 -11.47 -13.46
N GLU A 60 2.85 -11.99 -13.86
CA GLU A 60 3.15 -12.34 -15.25
C GLU A 60 3.08 -13.87 -15.52
N SER A 61 2.36 -14.62 -14.67
CA SER A 61 2.34 -16.09 -14.75
C SER A 61 1.44 -16.69 -15.84
N SER A 62 0.76 -15.86 -16.63
CA SER A 62 -0.11 -16.30 -17.72
C SER A 62 -0.12 -15.30 -18.88
N ILE A 63 -0.45 -15.79 -20.09
CA ILE A 63 -0.58 -14.92 -21.27
C ILE A 63 -1.65 -13.85 -21.05
N ASP A 64 -2.78 -14.22 -20.45
CA ASP A 64 -3.88 -13.28 -20.16
C ASP A 64 -3.43 -12.18 -19.19
N SER A 65 -2.72 -12.54 -18.11
CA SER A 65 -2.20 -11.56 -17.13
C SER A 65 -1.14 -10.63 -17.74
N ILE A 66 -0.29 -11.14 -18.63
CA ILE A 66 0.66 -10.33 -19.39
C ILE A 66 -0.09 -9.36 -20.31
N ALA A 67 -1.10 -9.83 -21.04
CA ALA A 67 -1.88 -9.00 -21.96
C ALA A 67 -2.65 -7.89 -21.21
N GLU A 68 -3.28 -8.23 -20.09
CA GLU A 68 -3.96 -7.25 -19.21
C GLU A 68 -2.98 -6.19 -18.70
N THR A 69 -1.80 -6.61 -18.21
CA THR A 69 -0.78 -5.68 -17.73
C THR A 69 -0.31 -4.72 -18.83
N LEU A 70 -0.01 -5.22 -20.02
CA LEU A 70 0.42 -4.39 -21.15
C LEU A 70 -0.68 -3.41 -21.60
N LEU A 71 -1.95 -3.85 -21.58
CA LEU A 71 -3.09 -2.98 -21.88
C LEU A 71 -3.22 -1.86 -20.84
N ASP A 72 -3.16 -2.19 -19.55
CA ASP A 72 -3.25 -1.21 -18.47
C ASP A 72 -2.12 -0.18 -18.54
N LEU A 73 -0.87 -0.63 -18.75
CA LEU A 73 0.28 0.26 -18.93
C LEU A 73 0.08 1.21 -20.12
N SER A 74 -0.42 0.70 -21.26
CA SER A 74 -0.71 1.51 -22.44
C SER A 74 -1.80 2.56 -22.17
N LEU A 75 -2.90 2.15 -21.51
CA LEU A 75 -4.01 3.04 -21.16
C LEU A 75 -3.60 4.12 -20.14
N GLU A 76 -2.64 3.82 -19.27
CA GLU A 76 -2.10 4.76 -18.29
C GLU A 76 -0.90 5.57 -18.80
N GLU A 77 -0.52 5.40 -20.07
CA GLU A 77 0.62 6.05 -20.73
C GLU A 77 1.96 5.74 -20.03
N LEU A 78 2.08 4.53 -19.48
CA LEU A 78 3.27 4.03 -18.81
C LEU A 78 4.13 3.18 -19.77
N PRO A 79 5.46 3.15 -19.59
CA PRO A 79 6.33 2.26 -20.35
C PRO A 79 5.98 0.79 -20.14
N LEU A 80 5.99 0.01 -21.23
CA LEU A 80 5.64 -1.42 -21.21
C LEU A 80 6.64 -2.27 -20.41
N ASP A 81 7.82 -1.74 -20.10
CA ASP A 81 8.82 -2.36 -19.22
C ASP A 81 8.68 -1.94 -17.75
N GLU A 82 7.58 -1.28 -17.35
CA GLU A 82 7.36 -0.86 -15.96
C GLU A 82 7.52 -1.98 -14.91
N PRO A 83 7.11 -3.24 -15.14
CA PRO A 83 7.37 -4.31 -14.16
C PRO A 83 8.87 -4.46 -13.83
N THR A 84 9.73 -4.38 -14.85
CA THR A 84 11.20 -4.44 -14.66
C THR A 84 11.73 -3.17 -13.99
N ARG A 85 11.18 -2.00 -14.33
CA ARG A 85 11.56 -0.72 -13.71
C ARG A 85 11.13 -0.65 -12.24
N ALA A 86 9.95 -1.16 -11.91
CA ALA A 86 9.44 -1.29 -10.55
C ALA A 86 10.32 -2.22 -9.71
N ALA A 87 10.72 -3.39 -10.25
CA ALA A 87 11.63 -4.31 -9.54
C ALA A 87 12.96 -3.63 -9.15
N ARG A 88 13.56 -2.86 -10.05
CA ARG A 88 14.78 -2.07 -9.76
C ARG A 88 14.53 -1.04 -8.66
N ARG A 89 13.44 -0.28 -8.77
CA ARG A 89 13.06 0.70 -7.74
C ARG A 89 12.84 0.04 -6.38
N TYR A 90 12.20 -1.13 -6.32
CA TYR A 90 11.98 -1.84 -5.05
C TYR A 90 13.28 -2.27 -4.37
N LEU A 91 14.31 -2.64 -5.14
CA LEU A 91 15.63 -2.94 -4.59
C LEU A 91 16.30 -1.70 -3.98
N ASP A 92 16.05 -0.52 -4.57
CA ASP A 92 16.67 0.73 -4.15
C ASP A 92 15.92 1.44 -3.00
N ILE A 93 14.65 1.10 -2.73
CA ILE A 93 13.86 1.72 -1.65
C ILE A 93 14.55 1.53 -0.30
N THR A 94 14.71 2.61 0.46
CA THR A 94 15.28 2.60 1.81
C THR A 94 14.21 2.81 2.89
N ALA A 95 14.55 2.48 4.16
CA ALA A 95 13.65 2.75 5.28
C ALA A 95 13.32 4.27 5.44
N PRO A 96 14.27 5.21 5.26
CA PRO A 96 13.96 6.63 5.19
C PRO A 96 12.97 7.02 4.09
N ASP A 97 13.04 6.41 2.90
CA ASP A 97 12.09 6.71 1.81
C ASP A 97 10.66 6.32 2.21
N ILE A 98 10.49 5.19 2.89
CA ILE A 98 9.20 4.73 3.41
C ILE A 98 8.69 5.72 4.46
N GLN A 99 9.52 6.08 5.43
CA GLN A 99 9.14 7.06 6.45
C GLN A 99 8.71 8.40 5.83
N ALA A 100 9.50 8.91 4.87
CA ALA A 100 9.20 10.14 4.17
C ALA A 100 7.89 10.06 3.39
N ALA A 101 7.63 8.94 2.71
CA ALA A 101 6.37 8.72 1.99
C ALA A 101 5.16 8.71 2.95
N PHE A 102 5.26 8.04 4.10
CA PHE A 102 4.20 8.04 5.10
C PHE A 102 3.98 9.43 5.71
N ALA A 103 5.05 10.19 5.96
CA ALA A 103 4.96 11.55 6.47
C ALA A 103 4.34 12.52 5.46
N GLN A 104 4.64 12.35 4.17
CA GLN A 104 4.17 13.24 3.10
C GLN A 104 2.71 12.97 2.70
N TRP A 105 2.34 11.69 2.54
CA TRP A 105 1.10 11.32 1.85
C TRP A 105 -0.02 10.86 2.77
N ILE A 106 0.30 10.31 3.95
CA ILE A 106 -0.69 9.76 4.86
C ILE A 106 -1.03 10.79 5.93
N ARG A 107 -2.33 11.03 6.15
CA ARG A 107 -2.84 11.98 7.16
C ARG A 107 -3.69 11.23 8.18
N PRO A 108 -3.09 10.67 9.26
CA PRO A 108 -3.82 9.83 10.21
C PRO A 108 -5.04 10.52 10.84
N ASP A 109 -4.98 11.84 11.04
CA ASP A 109 -6.05 12.63 11.66
C ASP A 109 -7.21 12.94 10.70
N GLU A 110 -6.99 12.84 9.37
CA GLU A 110 -8.01 13.10 8.34
C GLU A 110 -8.67 11.81 7.81
N LEU A 111 -8.41 10.66 8.44
CA LEU A 111 -9.00 9.38 8.02
C LEU A 111 -10.50 9.29 8.32
N VAL A 112 -11.30 9.10 7.28
CA VAL A 112 -12.73 8.78 7.39
C VAL A 112 -12.92 7.32 7.79
N GLN A 113 -13.77 7.05 8.78
CA GLN A 113 -14.19 5.68 9.15
C GLN A 113 -15.59 5.41 8.61
N ILE A 114 -15.75 4.24 7.98
CA ILE A 114 -17.06 3.68 7.63
C ILE A 114 -17.16 2.33 8.36
N THR A 115 -18.23 2.13 9.12
CA THR A 115 -18.48 0.87 9.83
C THR A 115 -19.79 0.28 9.33
N LEU A 116 -19.73 -0.99 8.92
CA LEU A 116 -20.90 -1.78 8.56
C LEU A 116 -21.11 -2.84 9.63
N GLY A 117 -22.17 -2.71 10.43
CA GLY A 117 -22.46 -3.63 11.53
C GLY A 117 -23.34 -2.99 12.62
N PRO A 118 -23.52 -3.67 13.77
CA PRO A 118 -24.19 -3.10 14.93
C PRO A 118 -23.55 -1.79 15.38
N GLU A 119 -24.30 -0.96 16.11
CA GLU A 119 -23.82 0.32 16.61
C GLU A 119 -22.52 0.14 17.42
N PRO A 120 -21.43 0.82 17.04
CA PRO A 120 -20.16 0.75 17.77
C PRO A 120 -20.37 1.11 19.23
N ARG A 121 -19.77 0.33 20.14
CA ARG A 121 -19.75 0.62 21.57
C ARG A 121 -18.38 1.09 22.00
#